data_AF-A0A1G9PG95-F1
#
_entry.id   AF-A0A1G9PG95-F1
#
_cell.length_a   1.000
_cell.length_b   1.000
_cell.length_c   1.000
_cell.angle_alpha   90.00
_cell.angle_beta   90.00
_cell.angle_gamma   90.00
#
_symmetry.space_group_name_H-M   'P 1'
#
loop_
_entity.id
_entity.type
_entity.pdbx_description
1 polymer ?
#
loop_
_entity_poly.entity_id
_entity_poly.type
_entity_poly.pdbx_seq_one_letter_code
_entity_poly.pdbx_strand_id
1 'polypeptide(L)'
;MPPSVSGQSSQPAMESETPVAMTLRQRPVAQRAESSRTSAANTAENAVARQRPGAVTNEDLFSSVAAIFAKVFTGIIAASAAYRGMRNPMDFVEHPGQAILGALTLSQRADANTLSHANSTVLSHFGKYIPDSSTCYKANAEVVFDLPPGLAGQFDLDNNKVKVAAYHHFGSHPNHHARHEFVHCYSHADFLNKKKHEENKELIEGVTEYITDKMPHNMWPLDKDQSDYHNLKLSNGKTWTEAAGEIEQKIGEETLLKAVFSGDRKAISDVSSAAASIYPKAYSSQVWNSIGIVTELRGTQELAECYVGALEANKVEIPSTYSKPYLPAAFLGDISVEDRQRMAEQARACQERMGDVFNAAFFGFDKDGQKDALKAVREDVKMYWQPVLKEQ
;
A
#
# COMPACT_ATOMS: atom_id res chain seq x y z
N MET A 1 -60.46 24.82 -29.33
CA MET A 1 -59.34 24.20 -30.08
C MET A 1 -59.03 25.06 -31.30
N PRO A 2 -57.77 25.18 -31.74
CA PRO A 2 -56.58 25.82 -31.13
C PRO A 2 -56.23 27.14 -31.88
N PRO A 3 -55.21 27.94 -31.47
CA PRO A 3 -53.87 27.72 -32.03
C PRO A 3 -52.66 28.12 -31.11
N SER A 4 -51.50 27.53 -31.45
CA SER A 4 -50.12 28.05 -31.41
C SER A 4 -49.59 28.85 -30.21
N VAL A 5 -48.51 28.33 -29.61
CA VAL A 5 -47.46 29.15 -28.97
C VAL A 5 -46.09 28.70 -29.46
N SER A 6 -45.46 29.58 -30.23
CA SER A 6 -44.01 29.67 -30.39
C SER A 6 -43.50 30.77 -29.47
N GLY A 7 -42.47 30.49 -28.68
CA GLY A 7 -41.80 31.50 -27.84
C GLY A 7 -40.66 30.89 -27.04
N GLN A 8 -39.44 31.11 -27.55
CA GLN A 8 -38.16 30.71 -26.97
C GLN A 8 -37.98 31.23 -25.53
N SER A 9 -37.41 30.40 -24.67
CA SER A 9 -36.58 30.86 -23.55
C SER A 9 -35.32 30.03 -23.52
N SER A 10 -34.23 30.66 -23.94
CA SER A 10 -32.87 30.14 -23.90
C SER A 10 -32.42 29.95 -22.45
N GLN A 11 -32.10 28.72 -22.07
CA GLN A 11 -31.16 28.46 -20.98
C GLN A 11 -29.94 27.78 -21.59
N PRO A 12 -28.71 28.23 -21.27
CA PRO A 12 -27.51 27.60 -21.79
C PRO A 12 -27.43 26.17 -21.25
N ALA A 13 -27.17 25.23 -22.15
CA ALA A 13 -26.84 23.86 -21.79
C ALA A 13 -25.66 23.91 -20.82
N MET A 14 -25.83 23.36 -19.62
CA MET A 14 -24.67 23.00 -18.80
C MET A 14 -23.87 21.99 -19.62
N GLU A 15 -22.71 22.41 -20.10
CA GLU A 15 -21.68 21.52 -20.59
C GLU A 15 -21.37 20.54 -19.46
N SER A 16 -21.86 19.30 -19.61
CA SER A 16 -21.31 18.18 -18.87
C SER A 16 -19.86 18.06 -19.32
N GLU A 17 -18.92 18.52 -18.48
CA GLU A 17 -17.50 18.25 -18.69
C GLU A 17 -17.32 16.74 -18.72
N THR A 18 -17.17 16.19 -19.93
CA THR A 18 -16.64 14.85 -20.11
C THR A 18 -15.29 14.77 -19.40
N PRO A 19 -15.03 13.74 -18.58
CA PRO A 19 -13.75 13.62 -17.90
C PRO A 19 -12.62 13.64 -18.93
N VAL A 20 -11.70 14.61 -18.79
CA VAL A 20 -10.49 14.74 -19.62
C VAL A 20 -9.70 13.44 -19.49
N ALA A 21 -9.45 12.78 -20.62
CA ALA A 21 -8.80 11.49 -20.68
C ALA A 21 -7.39 11.50 -20.07
N MET A 22 -7.06 10.45 -19.32
CA MET A 22 -5.74 10.17 -18.76
C MET A 22 -4.67 10.26 -19.86
N THR A 23 -3.57 10.97 -19.59
CA THR A 23 -2.46 11.05 -20.55
C THR A 23 -1.47 9.92 -20.27
N LEU A 24 -1.45 8.93 -21.17
CA LEU A 24 -0.43 7.88 -21.20
C LEU A 24 0.74 8.34 -22.06
N ARG A 25 1.94 8.48 -21.49
CA ARG A 25 3.13 8.89 -22.26
C ARG A 25 4.10 7.74 -22.42
N GLN A 26 4.47 7.47 -23.67
CA GLN A 26 5.77 6.93 -24.03
C GLN A 26 6.60 8.04 -24.63
N ARG A 27 7.90 8.12 -24.29
CA ARG A 27 8.83 8.90 -25.11
C ARG A 27 8.87 8.30 -26.52
N PRO A 28 8.91 9.13 -27.58
CA PRO A 28 8.79 8.66 -28.95
C PRO A 28 9.95 7.71 -29.31
N VAL A 29 9.61 6.58 -29.91
CA VAL A 29 10.57 5.66 -30.53
C VAL A 29 11.03 6.31 -31.84
N ALA A 30 12.33 6.59 -31.95
CA ALA A 30 12.92 7.11 -33.18
C ALA A 30 12.76 6.10 -34.33
N GLN A 31 12.34 6.59 -35.49
CA GLN A 31 12.17 5.78 -36.70
C GLN A 31 13.50 5.13 -37.12
N ARG A 32 13.38 3.84 -37.45
CA ARG A 32 14.42 2.90 -37.85
C ARG A 32 15.26 3.42 -39.03
N ALA A 33 16.55 3.65 -38.79
CA ALA A 33 17.55 3.67 -39.85
C ALA A 33 18.00 2.22 -40.12
N GLU A 34 17.74 1.75 -41.33
CA GLU A 34 18.14 0.44 -41.82
C GLU A 34 19.65 0.45 -42.10
N SER A 35 20.43 -0.37 -41.39
CA SER A 35 21.81 -0.65 -41.77
C SER A 35 22.22 -2.08 -41.43
N SER A 36 22.34 -2.86 -42.50
CA SER A 36 23.45 -3.75 -42.83
C SER A 36 23.87 -4.81 -41.82
N ARG A 37 23.49 -6.05 -42.13
CA ARG A 37 24.14 -7.28 -41.66
C ARG A 37 25.60 -7.32 -42.14
N THR A 38 26.53 -7.56 -41.23
CA THR A 38 27.84 -8.14 -41.55
C THR A 38 28.09 -9.34 -40.66
N SER A 39 28.22 -10.50 -41.29
CA SER A 39 28.69 -11.75 -40.73
C SER A 39 30.14 -11.62 -40.25
N ALA A 40 30.45 -12.17 -39.09
CA ALA A 40 31.80 -12.51 -38.71
C ALA A 40 31.84 -13.99 -38.33
N ALA A 41 32.38 -14.80 -39.24
CA ALA A 41 32.92 -16.10 -38.95
C ALA A 41 34.17 -15.93 -38.09
N ASN A 42 34.35 -16.77 -37.06
CA ASN A 42 35.68 -17.04 -36.54
C ASN A 42 35.78 -18.51 -36.12
N THR A 43 36.80 -19.11 -36.71
CA THR A 43 37.30 -20.47 -36.65
C THR A 43 37.83 -20.79 -35.25
N ALA A 44 37.58 -22.01 -34.75
CA ALA A 44 38.35 -22.58 -33.66
C ALA A 44 38.69 -24.04 -34.02
N GLU A 45 39.93 -24.24 -34.47
CA GLU A 45 40.55 -25.56 -34.58
C GLU A 45 41.29 -25.92 -33.28
N ASN A 46 40.99 -27.14 -32.81
CA ASN A 46 41.87 -28.12 -32.16
C ASN A 46 42.45 -27.85 -30.76
N ALA A 47 41.99 -28.68 -29.80
CA ALA A 47 42.86 -29.66 -29.13
C ALA A 47 42.01 -30.77 -28.48
N VAL A 48 41.97 -31.97 -29.08
CA VAL A 48 41.38 -33.17 -28.47
C VAL A 48 42.43 -33.80 -27.55
N ALA A 49 42.35 -33.52 -26.26
CA ALA A 49 43.05 -34.31 -25.25
C ALA A 49 42.16 -35.49 -24.83
N ARG A 50 42.54 -36.71 -25.25
CA ARG A 50 41.95 -37.95 -24.75
C ARG A 50 42.31 -38.13 -23.27
N GLN A 51 41.35 -37.99 -22.36
CA GLN A 51 41.44 -38.51 -21.00
C GLN A 51 40.73 -39.86 -20.90
N ARG A 52 41.42 -40.83 -20.27
CA ARG A 52 40.92 -42.18 -19.96
C ARG A 52 39.76 -42.10 -18.97
N PRO A 53 38.81 -43.06 -18.98
CA PRO A 53 37.68 -43.04 -18.06
C PRO A 53 38.15 -43.41 -16.64
N GLY A 54 38.32 -42.40 -15.79
CA GLY A 54 38.32 -42.59 -14.33
C GLY A 54 36.88 -42.66 -13.82
N ALA A 55 36.67 -43.38 -12.72
CA ALA A 55 35.36 -43.49 -12.09
C ALA A 55 34.83 -42.09 -11.73
N VAL A 56 33.66 -41.74 -12.29
CA VAL A 56 32.96 -40.48 -12.03
C VAL A 56 32.63 -40.45 -10.54
N THR A 57 33.23 -39.52 -9.81
CA THR A 57 32.89 -39.27 -8.41
C THR A 57 31.61 -38.44 -8.34
N ASN A 58 30.88 -38.48 -7.22
CA ASN A 58 29.69 -37.63 -7.03
C ASN A 58 30.03 -36.13 -7.18
N GLU A 59 31.25 -35.71 -6.86
CA GLU A 59 31.72 -34.32 -7.04
C GLU A 59 31.87 -33.93 -8.52
N ASP A 60 32.34 -34.85 -9.38
CA ASP A 60 32.41 -34.63 -10.84
C ASP A 60 31.01 -34.51 -11.46
N LEU A 61 30.05 -35.26 -10.93
CA LEU A 61 28.64 -35.21 -11.35
C LEU A 61 27.99 -33.88 -10.93
N PHE A 62 28.20 -33.43 -9.69
CA PHE A 62 27.72 -32.12 -9.20
C PHE A 62 28.37 -30.96 -9.96
N SER A 63 29.67 -31.02 -10.22
CA SER A 63 30.40 -30.02 -11.02
C SER A 63 29.91 -29.99 -12.47
N SER A 64 29.65 -31.14 -13.08
CA SER A 64 29.08 -31.24 -14.42
C SER A 64 27.65 -30.71 -14.50
N VAL A 65 26.81 -31.01 -13.50
CA VAL A 65 25.45 -30.47 -13.40
C VAL A 65 25.47 -28.96 -13.21
N ALA A 66 26.33 -28.43 -12.34
CA ALA A 66 26.52 -27.00 -12.14
C ALA A 66 27.01 -26.31 -13.43
N ALA A 67 27.95 -26.92 -14.16
CA ALA A 67 28.44 -26.40 -15.43
C ALA A 67 27.36 -26.40 -16.52
N ILE A 68 26.50 -27.43 -16.58
CA ILE A 68 25.35 -27.48 -17.48
C ILE A 68 24.34 -26.39 -17.09
N PHE A 69 24.02 -26.25 -15.80
CA PHE A 69 23.12 -25.20 -15.31
C PHE A 69 23.65 -23.79 -15.66
N ALA A 70 24.93 -23.54 -15.44
CA ALA A 70 25.57 -22.27 -15.76
C ALA A 70 25.50 -21.97 -17.27
N LYS A 71 25.75 -22.96 -18.13
CA LYS A 71 25.64 -22.81 -19.59
C LYS A 71 24.21 -22.51 -20.04
N VAL A 72 23.23 -23.24 -19.50
CA VAL A 72 21.81 -23.03 -19.82
C VAL A 72 21.38 -21.65 -19.36
N PHE A 73 21.70 -21.27 -18.11
CA PHE A 73 21.33 -19.96 -17.55
C PHE A 73 21.97 -18.80 -18.31
N THR A 74 23.26 -18.90 -18.65
CA THR A 74 23.96 -17.90 -19.46
C THR A 74 23.33 -17.78 -20.86
N GLY A 75 22.95 -18.91 -21.47
CA GLY A 75 22.25 -18.93 -22.75
C GLY A 75 20.89 -18.23 -22.69
N ILE A 76 20.13 -18.42 -21.61
CA ILE A 76 18.84 -17.76 -21.37
C ILE A 76 19.03 -16.24 -21.18
N ILE A 77 20.02 -15.81 -20.41
CA ILE A 77 20.35 -14.38 -20.24
C ILE A 77 20.74 -13.76 -21.59
N ALA A 78 21.60 -14.41 -22.37
CA ALA A 78 22.02 -13.92 -23.68
C ALA A 78 20.84 -13.80 -24.65
N ALA A 79 19.95 -14.79 -24.67
CA ALA A 79 18.72 -14.75 -25.47
C ALA A 79 17.78 -13.62 -25.00
N SER A 80 17.63 -13.42 -23.69
CA SER A 80 16.84 -12.32 -23.11
C SER A 80 17.41 -10.95 -23.51
N ALA A 81 18.73 -10.76 -23.37
CA ALA A 81 19.41 -9.53 -23.77
C ALA A 81 19.26 -9.26 -25.27
N ALA A 82 19.44 -10.27 -26.13
CA ALA A 82 19.29 -10.14 -27.58
C ALA A 82 17.84 -9.78 -27.95
N TYR A 83 16.86 -10.47 -27.39
CA TYR A 83 15.44 -10.18 -27.61
C TYR A 83 15.07 -8.75 -27.21
N ARG A 84 15.53 -8.28 -26.05
CA ARG A 84 15.29 -6.92 -25.58
C ARG A 84 16.03 -5.89 -26.44
N GLY A 85 17.28 -6.14 -26.82
CA GLY A 85 18.03 -5.27 -27.72
C GLY A 85 17.37 -5.12 -29.08
N MET A 86 16.67 -6.15 -29.56
CA MET A 86 15.88 -6.08 -30.79
C MET A 86 14.58 -5.29 -30.64
N ARG A 87 13.87 -5.43 -29.50
CA ARG A 87 12.57 -4.77 -29.28
C ARG A 87 12.67 -3.34 -28.75
N ASN A 88 13.64 -3.08 -27.89
CA ASN A 88 13.84 -1.81 -27.18
C ASN A 88 15.33 -1.42 -27.24
N PRO A 89 15.90 -1.19 -28.43
CA PRO A 89 17.32 -0.92 -28.59
C PRO A 89 17.77 0.32 -27.80
N MET A 90 16.91 1.34 -27.71
CA MET A 90 17.22 2.59 -27.01
C MET A 90 17.36 2.41 -25.51
N ASP A 91 16.76 1.39 -24.89
CA ASP A 91 16.95 1.12 -23.46
C ASP A 91 18.41 0.80 -23.14
N PHE A 92 19.11 0.05 -24.01
CA PHE A 92 20.53 -0.27 -23.84
C PHE A 92 21.45 0.91 -24.13
N VAL A 93 20.96 1.94 -24.82
CA VAL A 93 21.71 3.16 -25.14
C VAL A 93 21.52 4.21 -24.04
N GLU A 94 20.27 4.48 -23.67
CA GLU A 94 19.91 5.54 -22.73
C GLU A 94 19.93 5.08 -21.27
N HIS A 95 19.64 3.80 -21.02
CA HIS A 95 19.52 3.22 -19.69
C HIS A 95 20.26 1.86 -19.58
N PRO A 96 21.56 1.81 -19.94
CA PRO A 96 22.31 0.55 -20.06
C PRO A 96 22.30 -0.28 -18.78
N GLY A 97 22.41 0.37 -17.61
CA GLY A 97 22.42 -0.32 -16.32
C GLY A 97 21.13 -1.08 -16.06
N GLN A 98 19.99 -0.43 -16.23
CA GLN A 98 18.66 -1.00 -16.02
C GLN A 98 18.32 -2.06 -17.07
N ALA A 99 18.69 -1.84 -18.33
CA ALA A 99 18.47 -2.81 -19.41
C ALA A 99 19.28 -4.10 -19.20
N ILE A 100 20.55 -3.96 -18.78
CA ILE A 100 21.41 -5.10 -18.42
C ILE A 100 20.89 -5.81 -17.18
N LEU A 101 20.58 -5.07 -16.11
CA LEU A 101 20.01 -5.65 -14.89
C LEU A 101 18.72 -6.41 -15.19
N GLY A 102 17.82 -5.83 -15.98
CA GLY A 102 16.61 -6.50 -16.40
C GLY A 102 16.89 -7.80 -17.17
N ALA A 103 17.88 -7.81 -18.06
CA ALA A 103 18.26 -9.02 -18.80
C ALA A 103 18.84 -10.10 -17.87
N LEU A 104 19.66 -9.71 -16.89
CA LEU A 104 20.23 -10.60 -15.87
C LEU A 104 19.15 -11.18 -14.95
N THR A 105 18.17 -10.37 -14.57
CA THR A 105 17.04 -10.79 -13.71
C THR A 105 15.90 -11.41 -14.51
N LEU A 106 16.02 -11.58 -15.83
CA LEU A 106 14.96 -12.08 -16.70
C LEU A 106 13.60 -11.37 -16.50
N SER A 107 13.64 -10.10 -16.08
CA SER A 107 12.45 -9.32 -15.75
C SER A 107 11.54 -9.09 -16.95
N GLN A 108 10.24 -9.01 -16.72
CA GLN A 108 9.35 -8.49 -17.75
C GLN A 108 9.49 -6.97 -17.81
N ARG A 109 9.44 -6.42 -19.03
CA ARG A 109 9.54 -4.98 -19.25
C ARG A 109 8.13 -4.37 -19.27
N ALA A 110 7.89 -3.34 -18.47
CA ALA A 110 6.66 -2.57 -18.55
C ALA A 110 6.63 -1.69 -19.81
N ASP A 111 5.44 -1.39 -20.31
CA ASP A 111 5.21 -0.48 -21.44
C ASP A 111 3.87 0.27 -21.30
N ALA A 112 3.50 1.07 -22.31
CA ALA A 112 2.22 1.79 -22.29
C ALA A 112 1.00 0.87 -22.23
N ASN A 113 1.09 -0.34 -22.80
CA ASN A 113 -0.01 -1.31 -22.74
C ASN A 113 -0.17 -1.85 -21.32
N THR A 114 0.93 -2.01 -20.58
CA THR A 114 0.90 -2.36 -19.15
C THR A 114 0.08 -1.33 -18.36
N LEU A 115 0.37 -0.04 -18.56
CA LEU A 115 -0.34 1.05 -17.88
C LEU A 115 -1.82 1.12 -18.31
N SER A 116 -2.09 1.05 -19.61
CA SER A 116 -3.46 1.07 -20.14
C SER A 116 -4.28 -0.11 -19.61
N HIS A 117 -3.71 -1.32 -19.65
CA HIS A 117 -4.35 -2.54 -19.19
C HIS A 117 -4.66 -2.46 -17.69
N ALA A 118 -3.68 -2.04 -16.89
CA ALA A 118 -3.85 -1.88 -15.45
C ALA A 118 -4.96 -0.87 -15.09
N ASN A 119 -4.92 0.33 -15.68
CA ASN A 119 -5.96 1.34 -15.48
C ASN A 119 -7.35 0.80 -15.87
N SER A 120 -7.48 0.18 -17.04
CA SER A 120 -8.76 -0.40 -17.48
C SER A 120 -9.23 -1.53 -16.56
N THR A 121 -8.31 -2.32 -16.00
CA THR A 121 -8.64 -3.41 -15.08
C THR A 121 -9.23 -2.84 -13.79
N VAL A 122 -8.57 -1.86 -13.17
CA VAL A 122 -9.06 -1.18 -11.96
C VAL A 122 -10.43 -0.56 -12.19
N LEU A 123 -10.60 0.21 -13.27
CA LEU A 123 -11.89 0.82 -13.60
C LEU A 123 -12.99 -0.21 -13.89
N SER A 124 -12.67 -1.30 -14.59
CA SER A 124 -13.66 -2.34 -14.89
C SER A 124 -14.15 -3.05 -13.63
N HIS A 125 -13.29 -3.20 -12.62
CA HIS A 125 -13.59 -3.99 -11.42
C HIS A 125 -14.15 -3.13 -10.29
N PHE A 126 -13.59 -1.93 -10.09
CA PHE A 126 -13.92 -1.05 -8.96
C PHE A 126 -14.56 0.27 -9.37
N GLY A 127 -14.71 0.56 -10.66
CA GLY A 127 -15.20 1.84 -11.18
C GLY A 127 -16.52 2.32 -10.59
N LYS A 128 -17.42 1.42 -10.18
CA LYS A 128 -18.68 1.78 -9.52
C LYS A 128 -18.51 2.51 -8.17
N TYR A 129 -17.35 2.40 -7.54
CA TYR A 129 -17.04 3.08 -6.27
C TYR A 129 -16.14 4.31 -6.46
N ILE A 130 -15.63 4.52 -7.68
CA ILE A 130 -14.76 5.64 -8.00
C ILE A 130 -15.65 6.79 -8.51
N PRO A 131 -15.66 7.96 -7.85
CA PRO A 131 -16.46 9.08 -8.29
C PRO A 131 -15.89 9.68 -9.58
N ASP A 132 -16.75 10.17 -10.47
CA ASP A 132 -16.36 10.84 -11.74
C ASP A 132 -15.44 12.05 -11.51
N SER A 133 -15.48 12.63 -10.30
CA SER A 133 -14.61 13.73 -9.86
C SER A 133 -13.21 13.29 -9.43
N SER A 134 -12.87 12.00 -9.50
CA SER A 134 -11.54 11.50 -9.11
C SER A 134 -10.44 12.21 -9.91
N THR A 135 -9.45 12.75 -9.21
CA THR A 135 -8.30 13.41 -9.84
C THR A 135 -7.47 12.45 -10.67
N CYS A 136 -7.53 11.14 -10.37
CA CYS A 136 -6.79 10.11 -11.08
C CYS A 136 -7.16 10.02 -12.56
N TYR A 137 -8.41 10.36 -12.95
CA TYR A 137 -8.78 10.41 -14.37
C TYR A 137 -7.90 11.36 -15.18
N LYS A 138 -7.35 12.39 -14.53
CA LYS A 138 -6.44 13.38 -15.12
C LYS A 138 -4.96 13.12 -14.79
N ALA A 139 -4.64 11.96 -14.20
CA ALA A 139 -3.26 11.61 -13.85
C ALA A 139 -2.40 11.41 -15.09
N ASN A 140 -1.09 11.63 -14.93
CA ASN A 140 -0.11 11.21 -15.93
C ASN A 140 0.45 9.86 -15.52
N ALA A 141 0.37 8.86 -16.40
CA ALA A 141 1.00 7.56 -16.16
C ALA A 141 2.18 7.38 -17.10
N GLU A 142 3.33 6.99 -16.54
CA GLU A 142 4.58 6.82 -17.27
C GLU A 142 5.36 5.58 -16.81
N VAL A 143 6.04 4.95 -17.77
CA VAL A 143 7.05 3.94 -17.50
C VAL A 143 8.39 4.65 -17.35
N VAL A 144 9.08 4.41 -16.24
CA VAL A 144 10.31 5.13 -15.87
C VAL A 144 11.47 4.17 -15.59
N PHE A 145 12.71 4.64 -15.77
CA PHE A 145 13.92 3.84 -15.49
C PHE A 145 14.57 4.21 -14.15
N ASP A 146 14.07 5.27 -13.53
CA ASP A 146 14.58 5.93 -12.34
C ASP A 146 13.48 5.99 -11.26
N LEU A 147 13.20 4.84 -10.64
CA LEU A 147 12.57 4.80 -9.33
C LEU A 147 13.63 4.65 -8.23
N PRO A 148 13.32 5.06 -6.99
CA PRO A 148 14.14 4.71 -5.84
C PRO A 148 14.45 3.20 -5.80
N PRO A 149 15.66 2.79 -5.38
CA PRO A 149 16.03 1.39 -5.33
C PRO A 149 15.01 0.55 -4.54
N GLY A 150 14.57 -0.57 -5.11
CA GLY A 150 13.59 -1.47 -4.50
C GLY A 150 12.12 -1.13 -4.76
N LEU A 151 11.81 -0.04 -5.45
CA LEU A 151 10.43 0.27 -5.86
C LEU A 151 10.14 -0.21 -7.29
N ALA A 152 9.04 -0.94 -7.44
CA ALA A 152 8.52 -1.40 -8.73
C ALA A 152 7.47 -0.43 -9.33
N GLY A 153 6.86 0.40 -8.48
CA GLY A 153 5.90 1.42 -8.85
C GLY A 153 5.89 2.54 -7.81
N GLN A 154 5.29 3.66 -8.20
CA GLN A 154 5.02 4.78 -7.29
C GLN A 154 3.87 5.64 -7.81
N PHE A 155 2.86 5.86 -6.98
CA PHE A 155 1.92 6.96 -7.13
C PHE A 155 2.38 8.21 -6.37
N ASP A 156 2.67 9.27 -7.11
CA ASP A 156 2.98 10.59 -6.59
C ASP A 156 1.67 11.40 -6.45
N LEU A 157 1.14 11.42 -5.23
CA LEU A 157 -0.10 12.12 -4.89
C LEU A 157 0.04 13.65 -4.96
N ASP A 158 1.24 14.23 -4.92
CA ASP A 158 1.44 15.69 -5.06
C ASP A 158 1.35 16.14 -6.51
N ASN A 159 1.93 15.34 -7.41
CA ASN A 159 1.95 15.66 -8.84
C ASN A 159 0.88 14.90 -9.65
N ASN A 160 0.09 14.05 -9.01
CA ASN A 160 -0.89 13.17 -9.63
C ASN A 160 -0.27 12.33 -10.76
N LYS A 161 0.82 11.62 -10.43
CA LYS A 161 1.57 10.81 -11.40
C LYS A 161 1.66 9.36 -10.97
N VAL A 162 1.34 8.46 -11.88
CA VAL A 162 1.56 7.01 -11.73
C VAL A 162 2.85 6.67 -12.46
N LYS A 163 3.82 6.11 -11.73
CA LYS A 163 5.09 5.67 -12.29
C LYS A 163 5.25 4.17 -12.09
N VAL A 164 5.65 3.48 -13.14
CA VAL A 164 5.96 2.04 -13.09
C VAL A 164 7.37 1.82 -13.62
N ALA A 165 8.17 1.03 -12.94
CA ALA A 165 9.52 0.72 -13.38
C ALA A 165 9.50 0.04 -14.76
N ALA A 166 10.41 0.43 -15.64
CA ALA A 166 10.56 -0.22 -16.94
C ALA A 166 10.98 -1.68 -16.77
N TYR A 167 11.79 -1.99 -15.75
CA TYR A 167 12.28 -3.32 -15.45
C TYR A 167 12.05 -3.66 -13.97
N HIS A 168 11.47 -4.83 -13.73
CA HIS A 168 11.17 -5.32 -12.38
C HIS A 168 12.13 -6.42 -11.92
N HIS A 169 11.90 -6.99 -10.75
CA HIS A 169 12.65 -8.13 -10.23
C HIS A 169 12.12 -9.44 -10.84
N PHE A 170 12.93 -10.51 -10.82
CA PHE A 170 12.50 -11.82 -11.30
C PHE A 170 11.28 -12.33 -10.53
N GLY A 171 10.26 -12.82 -11.23
CA GLY A 171 9.05 -13.38 -10.62
C GLY A 171 7.96 -12.35 -10.27
N SER A 172 8.15 -11.08 -10.64
CA SER A 172 7.11 -10.04 -10.55
C SER A 172 6.61 -9.60 -11.93
N HIS A 173 5.30 -9.50 -12.11
CA HIS A 173 4.67 -9.11 -13.36
C HIS A 173 4.36 -7.59 -13.36
N PRO A 174 4.78 -6.82 -14.38
CA PRO A 174 4.60 -5.36 -14.43
C PRO A 174 3.14 -4.91 -14.29
N ASN A 175 2.20 -5.72 -14.79
CA ASN A 175 0.76 -5.47 -14.62
C ASN A 175 0.31 -5.43 -13.15
N HIS A 176 0.85 -6.27 -12.27
CA HIS A 176 0.46 -6.27 -10.85
C HIS A 176 0.83 -4.95 -10.20
N HIS A 177 2.09 -4.56 -10.34
CA HIS A 177 2.58 -3.27 -9.84
C HIS A 177 1.83 -2.09 -10.45
N ALA A 178 1.58 -2.11 -11.76
CA ALA A 178 0.80 -1.05 -12.39
C ALA A 178 -0.63 -0.96 -11.82
N ARG A 179 -1.30 -2.10 -11.58
CA ARG A 179 -2.62 -2.13 -10.96
C ARG A 179 -2.58 -1.59 -9.53
N HIS A 180 -1.59 -1.99 -8.75
CA HIS A 180 -1.35 -1.49 -7.39
C HIS A 180 -1.23 0.04 -7.38
N GLU A 181 -0.41 0.62 -8.25
CA GLU A 181 -0.27 2.07 -8.33
C GLU A 181 -1.55 2.78 -8.83
N PHE A 182 -2.35 2.14 -9.68
CA PHE A 182 -3.66 2.68 -10.06
C PHE A 182 -4.68 2.59 -8.93
N VAL A 183 -4.62 1.57 -8.06
CA VAL A 183 -5.43 1.53 -6.83
C VAL A 183 -5.05 2.69 -5.91
N HIS A 184 -3.75 2.95 -5.70
CA HIS A 184 -3.29 4.16 -5.01
C HIS A 184 -3.81 5.44 -5.66
N CYS A 185 -3.72 5.53 -6.98
CA CYS A 185 -4.15 6.71 -7.73
C CYS A 185 -5.65 7.02 -7.56
N TYR A 186 -6.51 6.00 -7.68
CA TYR A 186 -7.95 6.16 -7.51
C TYR A 186 -8.41 6.19 -6.04
N SER A 187 -7.53 5.88 -5.08
CA SER A 187 -7.87 5.98 -3.66
C SER A 187 -8.15 7.42 -3.28
N HIS A 188 -9.25 7.63 -2.55
CA HIS A 188 -9.72 8.95 -2.16
C HIS A 188 -8.75 9.62 -1.19
N ALA A 189 -8.56 10.93 -1.33
CA ALA A 189 -7.62 11.70 -0.52
C ALA A 189 -7.91 11.63 0.99
N ASP A 190 -9.18 11.50 1.39
CA ASP A 190 -9.55 11.35 2.79
C ASP A 190 -9.13 10.00 3.39
N PHE A 191 -9.05 8.95 2.57
CA PHE A 191 -8.51 7.65 2.98
C PHE A 191 -6.99 7.67 3.02
N LEU A 192 -6.35 8.25 1.99
CA LEU A 192 -4.89 8.35 1.89
C LEU A 192 -4.25 9.37 2.86
N ASN A 193 -5.02 10.34 3.34
CA ASN A 193 -4.61 11.56 4.07
C ASN A 193 -3.11 11.71 4.37
N LYS A 194 -2.46 12.60 3.60
CA LYS A 194 -1.02 12.89 3.58
C LYS A 194 -0.32 13.12 4.93
N LYS A 195 -1.02 13.60 5.96
CA LYS A 195 -0.43 13.80 7.29
C LYS A 195 -0.25 12.50 8.09
N LYS A 196 -0.72 11.36 7.58
CA LYS A 196 -0.81 10.07 8.28
C LYS A 196 -0.03 8.93 7.59
N HIS A 197 0.67 9.20 6.49
CA HIS A 197 1.35 8.15 5.71
C HIS A 197 2.45 7.42 6.49
N GLU A 198 3.13 8.08 7.44
CA GLU A 198 4.13 7.40 8.26
C GLU A 198 3.50 6.50 9.33
N GLU A 199 2.35 6.89 9.90
CA GLU A 199 1.72 6.17 11.00
C GLU A 199 0.82 5.01 10.56
N ASN A 200 0.43 4.95 9.27
CA ASN A 200 -0.51 3.94 8.74
C ASN A 200 -0.05 3.30 7.43
N LYS A 201 1.26 3.31 7.14
CA LYS A 201 1.79 2.75 5.89
C LYS A 201 1.35 1.30 5.68
N GLU A 202 1.41 0.48 6.73
CA GLU A 202 1.05 -0.93 6.69
C GLU A 202 -0.43 -1.16 6.38
N LEU A 203 -1.29 -0.23 6.80
CA LEU A 203 -2.72 -0.27 6.47
C LEU A 203 -2.95 0.09 5.01
N ILE A 204 -2.38 1.20 4.55
CA ILE A 204 -2.63 1.70 3.20
C ILE A 204 -2.04 0.75 2.14
N GLU A 205 -0.79 0.34 2.29
CA GLU A 205 -0.16 -0.61 1.37
C GLU A 205 -0.81 -2.00 1.47
N GLY A 206 -1.15 -2.45 2.68
CA GLY A 206 -1.81 -3.73 2.90
C GLY A 206 -3.20 -3.81 2.25
N VAL A 207 -4.02 -2.77 2.40
CA VAL A 207 -5.34 -2.67 1.76
C VAL A 207 -5.22 -2.54 0.26
N THR A 208 -4.27 -1.73 -0.23
CA THR A 208 -4.03 -1.56 -1.68
C THR A 208 -3.61 -2.87 -2.32
N GLU A 209 -2.66 -3.58 -1.72
CA GLU A 209 -2.21 -4.88 -2.22
C GLU A 209 -3.34 -5.90 -2.17
N TYR A 210 -4.06 -6.00 -1.05
CA TYR A 210 -5.19 -6.91 -0.91
C TYR A 210 -6.29 -6.67 -1.95
N ILE A 211 -6.61 -5.41 -2.25
CA ILE A 211 -7.54 -5.04 -3.33
C ILE A 211 -6.95 -5.39 -4.70
N THR A 212 -5.64 -5.26 -4.86
CA THR A 212 -4.94 -5.60 -6.11
C THR A 212 -5.02 -7.09 -6.42
N ASP A 213 -4.82 -7.94 -5.41
CA ASP A 213 -4.89 -9.41 -5.51
C ASP A 213 -6.28 -9.93 -5.88
N LYS A 214 -7.35 -9.14 -5.66
CA LYS A 214 -8.72 -9.51 -6.02
C LYS A 214 -9.02 -9.32 -7.51
N MET A 215 -8.20 -8.56 -8.23
CA MET A 215 -8.38 -8.35 -9.67
C MET A 215 -7.99 -9.61 -10.46
N PRO A 216 -8.67 -9.91 -11.58
CA PRO A 216 -8.36 -11.09 -12.37
C PRO A 216 -6.91 -11.09 -12.86
N HIS A 217 -6.19 -12.14 -12.50
CA HIS A 217 -4.90 -12.49 -13.05
C HIS A 217 -5.12 -13.23 -14.37
N ASN A 218 -4.56 -12.71 -15.46
CA ASN A 218 -4.75 -13.33 -16.76
C ASN A 218 -3.82 -14.53 -16.87
N MET A 219 -4.26 -15.71 -16.40
CA MET A 219 -3.82 -17.07 -16.76
C MET A 219 -2.31 -17.34 -16.88
N TRP A 220 -1.43 -16.49 -16.36
CA TRP A 220 0.01 -16.75 -16.31
C TRP A 220 0.33 -17.40 -14.97
N PRO A 221 0.97 -18.58 -14.92
CA PRO A 221 1.26 -19.29 -13.67
C PRO A 221 2.17 -18.53 -12.69
N LEU A 222 2.78 -17.44 -13.16
CA LEU A 222 3.67 -16.55 -12.40
C LEU A 222 2.97 -15.26 -11.96
N ASP A 223 1.68 -15.08 -12.27
CA ASP A 223 0.90 -13.86 -11.95
C ASP A 223 0.44 -13.84 -10.48
N LYS A 224 0.72 -14.90 -9.71
CA LYS A 224 0.75 -14.83 -8.24
C LYS A 224 2.08 -14.19 -7.85
N ASP A 225 2.15 -12.89 -8.03
CA ASP A 225 3.29 -12.09 -7.64
C ASP A 225 3.50 -12.29 -6.13
N GLN A 226 4.65 -12.85 -5.76
CA GLN A 226 5.22 -12.62 -4.44
C GLN A 226 5.70 -11.18 -4.41
N SER A 227 4.78 -10.21 -4.48
CA SER A 227 5.14 -8.83 -4.18
C SER A 227 5.74 -8.82 -2.77
N ASP A 228 6.70 -7.94 -2.54
CA ASP A 228 7.34 -7.87 -1.22
C ASP A 228 6.31 -7.67 -0.10
N TYR A 229 5.17 -7.03 -0.39
CA TYR A 229 4.05 -6.79 0.51
C TYR A 229 3.45 -8.07 1.12
N HIS A 230 3.47 -9.20 0.40
CA HIS A 230 3.01 -10.50 0.93
C HIS A 230 3.89 -11.04 2.06
N ASN A 231 5.13 -10.57 2.14
CA ASN A 231 6.10 -10.99 3.16
C ASN A 231 6.26 -9.96 4.28
N LEU A 232 5.72 -8.75 4.11
CA LEU A 232 5.76 -7.71 5.14
C LEU A 232 4.76 -8.03 6.25
N LYS A 233 5.26 -8.00 7.48
CA LYS A 233 4.53 -8.41 8.67
C LYS A 233 4.37 -7.26 9.66
N LEU A 234 3.22 -7.24 10.30
CA LEU A 234 2.95 -6.48 11.51
C LEU A 234 3.73 -7.08 12.68
N SER A 235 3.92 -6.32 13.76
CA SER A 235 4.63 -6.79 14.96
C SER A 235 3.95 -7.97 15.67
N ASN A 236 2.65 -8.20 15.40
CA ASN A 236 1.91 -9.37 15.87
C ASN A 236 2.07 -10.61 14.96
N GLY A 237 2.87 -10.53 13.89
CA GLY A 237 3.21 -11.63 12.99
C GLY A 237 2.31 -11.80 11.78
N LYS A 238 1.16 -11.11 11.71
CA LYS A 238 0.26 -11.13 10.55
C LYS A 238 0.88 -10.40 9.36
N THR A 239 0.65 -10.86 8.13
CA THR A 239 1.04 -10.08 6.95
C THR A 239 0.13 -8.86 6.80
N TRP A 240 0.59 -7.85 6.07
CA TRP A 240 -0.23 -6.66 5.80
C TRP A 240 -1.52 -7.00 5.03
N THR A 241 -1.44 -7.93 4.08
CA THR A 241 -2.61 -8.39 3.30
C THR A 241 -3.56 -9.28 4.11
N GLU A 242 -3.05 -10.09 5.04
CA GLU A 242 -3.88 -10.83 5.99
C GLU A 242 -4.69 -9.87 6.87
N ALA A 243 -4.05 -8.81 7.39
CA ALA A 243 -4.74 -7.80 8.20
C ALA A 243 -5.81 -7.03 7.40
N ALA A 244 -5.53 -6.69 6.14
CA ALA A 244 -6.52 -6.08 5.25
C ALA A 244 -7.69 -7.02 4.95
N GLY A 245 -7.43 -8.31 4.75
CA GLY A 245 -8.47 -9.33 4.60
C GLY A 245 -9.37 -9.46 5.83
N GLU A 246 -8.80 -9.36 7.04
CA GLU A 246 -9.59 -9.35 8.28
C GLU A 246 -10.44 -8.08 8.44
N ILE A 247 -9.95 -6.92 7.96
CA ILE A 247 -10.77 -5.71 7.88
C ILE A 247 -11.98 -5.97 6.99
N GLU A 248 -11.76 -6.47 5.76
CA GLU A 248 -12.86 -6.79 4.84
C GLU A 248 -13.86 -7.76 5.47
N GLN A 249 -13.39 -8.83 6.11
CA GLN A 249 -14.26 -9.80 6.79
C GLN A 249 -15.15 -9.15 7.87
N LYS A 250 -14.64 -8.11 8.54
CA LYS A 250 -15.35 -7.43 9.63
C LYS A 250 -16.38 -6.41 9.14
N ILE A 251 -16.09 -5.66 8.08
CA ILE A 251 -16.94 -4.54 7.63
C ILE A 251 -17.66 -4.79 6.30
N GLY A 252 -17.27 -5.86 5.59
CA GLY A 252 -17.74 -6.19 4.25
C GLY A 252 -16.97 -5.47 3.14
N GLU A 253 -16.87 -6.13 1.98
CA GLU A 253 -16.19 -5.63 0.78
C GLU A 253 -16.73 -4.27 0.32
N GLU A 254 -18.05 -4.10 0.26
CA GLU A 254 -18.66 -2.85 -0.20
C GLU A 254 -18.22 -1.66 0.66
N THR A 255 -18.18 -1.83 1.99
CA THR A 255 -17.73 -0.80 2.93
C THR A 255 -16.25 -0.49 2.71
N LEU A 256 -15.39 -1.51 2.57
CA LEU A 256 -13.97 -1.30 2.30
C LEU A 256 -13.76 -0.51 1.01
N LEU A 257 -14.43 -0.89 -0.08
CA LEU A 257 -14.28 -0.24 -1.38
C LEU A 257 -14.84 1.20 -1.38
N LYS A 258 -15.94 1.45 -0.66
CA LYS A 258 -16.45 2.82 -0.45
C LYS A 258 -15.47 3.67 0.34
N ALA A 259 -14.86 3.13 1.40
CA ALA A 259 -13.86 3.85 2.17
C ALA A 259 -12.65 4.23 1.31
N VAL A 260 -12.13 3.26 0.55
CA VAL A 260 -10.95 3.42 -0.30
C VAL A 260 -11.20 4.36 -1.47
N PHE A 261 -12.23 4.13 -2.29
CA PHE A 261 -12.39 4.82 -3.57
C PHE A 261 -13.32 6.04 -3.52
N SER A 262 -14.38 6.01 -2.71
CA SER A 262 -15.41 7.05 -2.72
C SER A 262 -15.21 8.15 -1.67
N GLY A 263 -14.38 7.88 -0.65
CA GLY A 263 -14.21 8.81 0.48
C GLY A 263 -15.40 8.84 1.44
N ASP A 264 -16.29 7.85 1.39
CA ASP A 264 -17.44 7.77 2.30
C ASP A 264 -16.97 7.83 3.76
N ARG A 265 -17.36 8.90 4.46
CA ARG A 265 -16.89 9.19 5.82
C ARG A 265 -17.27 8.09 6.82
N LYS A 266 -18.46 7.51 6.67
CA LYS A 266 -18.90 6.42 7.55
C LYS A 266 -18.08 5.17 7.27
N ALA A 267 -17.87 4.82 6.02
CA ALA A 267 -17.06 3.68 5.62
C ALA A 267 -15.61 3.81 6.09
N ILE A 268 -15.01 5.01 5.99
CA ILE A 268 -13.67 5.30 6.54
C ILE A 268 -13.65 5.09 8.06
N SER A 269 -14.67 5.57 8.78
CA SER A 269 -14.78 5.36 10.23
C SER A 269 -14.93 3.88 10.59
N ASP A 270 -15.67 3.11 9.78
CA ASP A 270 -15.83 1.66 9.97
C ASP A 270 -14.50 0.92 9.73
N VAL A 271 -13.76 1.25 8.66
CA VAL A 271 -12.39 0.74 8.41
C VAL A 271 -11.47 1.09 9.57
N SER A 272 -11.50 2.34 10.04
CA SER A 272 -10.70 2.79 11.18
C SER A 272 -10.97 2.00 12.45
N SER A 273 -12.25 1.74 12.74
CA SER A 273 -12.65 0.97 13.91
C SER A 273 -12.24 -0.50 13.79
N ALA A 274 -12.35 -1.09 12.59
CA ALA A 274 -11.91 -2.45 12.34
C ALA A 274 -10.38 -2.58 12.44
N ALA A 275 -9.64 -1.69 11.78
CA ALA A 275 -8.19 -1.63 11.81
C ALA A 275 -7.67 -1.47 13.24
N ALA A 276 -8.31 -0.61 14.04
CA ALA A 276 -7.97 -0.44 15.44
C ALA A 276 -8.00 -1.76 16.22
N SER A 277 -8.91 -2.69 15.92
CA SER A 277 -9.00 -3.99 16.59
C SER A 277 -8.03 -5.06 16.04
N ILE A 278 -7.46 -4.86 14.85
CA ILE A 278 -6.63 -5.85 14.12
C ILE A 278 -5.14 -5.51 14.19
N TYR A 279 -4.80 -4.22 14.05
CA TYR A 279 -3.43 -3.74 13.98
C TYR A 279 -2.79 -3.64 15.38
N PRO A 280 -1.46 -3.80 15.47
CA PRO A 280 -0.74 -3.52 16.70
C PRO A 280 -1.07 -2.14 17.26
N LYS A 281 -1.25 -2.07 18.58
CA LYS A 281 -1.56 -0.82 19.27
C LYS A 281 -0.30 0.04 19.38
N ALA A 282 -0.47 1.35 19.30
CA ALA A 282 0.60 2.32 19.47
C ALA A 282 0.11 3.53 20.27
N TYR A 283 1.06 4.22 20.91
CA TYR A 283 0.80 5.53 21.49
C TYR A 283 0.54 6.56 20.40
N SER A 284 -0.43 7.45 20.62
CA SER A 284 -0.76 8.55 19.73
C SER A 284 -0.85 9.85 20.51
N SER A 285 0.03 10.78 20.17
CA SER A 285 -0.03 12.16 20.71
C SER A 285 -1.34 12.86 20.31
N GLN A 286 -1.94 12.48 19.18
CA GLN A 286 -3.24 12.99 18.76
C GLN A 286 -4.36 12.56 19.72
N VAL A 287 -4.38 11.29 20.12
CA VAL A 287 -5.34 10.77 21.11
C VAL A 287 -5.13 11.49 22.43
N TRP A 288 -3.88 11.56 22.92
CA TRP A 288 -3.53 12.25 24.15
C TRP A 288 -4.04 13.69 24.20
N ASN A 289 -3.80 14.45 23.13
CA ASN A 289 -4.28 15.84 23.02
C ASN A 289 -5.80 15.95 22.89
N SER A 290 -6.45 14.93 22.33
CA SER A 290 -7.91 14.92 22.15
C SER A 290 -8.68 14.65 23.44
N ILE A 291 -8.05 14.02 24.44
CA ILE A 291 -8.66 13.77 25.75
C ILE A 291 -9.11 15.08 26.40
N GLY A 292 -8.22 16.07 26.50
CA GLY A 292 -8.57 17.37 27.08
C GLY A 292 -9.64 18.15 26.30
N ILE A 293 -9.71 17.96 24.98
CA ILE A 293 -10.73 18.58 24.13
C ILE A 293 -12.09 17.94 24.36
N VAL A 294 -12.15 16.61 24.45
CA VAL A 294 -13.40 15.86 24.57
C VAL A 294 -14.01 15.98 25.96
N THR A 295 -13.23 16.24 27.00
CA THR A 295 -13.73 16.27 28.38
C THR A 295 -14.23 17.64 28.84
N GLU A 296 -13.87 18.73 28.15
CA GLU A 296 -14.10 20.10 28.66
C GLU A 296 -13.72 20.23 30.15
N LEU A 297 -12.62 19.59 30.55
CA LEU A 297 -12.10 19.43 31.93
C LEU A 297 -12.83 18.43 32.84
N ARG A 298 -14.06 17.97 32.54
CA ARG A 298 -14.79 17.01 33.40
C ARG A 298 -14.62 15.56 32.92
N GLY A 299 -14.12 14.68 33.79
CA GLY A 299 -13.80 13.29 33.43
C GLY A 299 -12.42 13.13 32.75
N THR A 300 -11.58 14.17 32.79
CA THR A 300 -10.30 14.23 32.09
C THR A 300 -9.30 13.24 32.66
N GLN A 301 -9.21 13.18 33.99
CA GLN A 301 -8.29 12.27 34.66
C GLN A 301 -8.67 10.81 34.38
N GLU A 302 -9.95 10.46 34.52
CA GLU A 302 -10.46 9.11 34.31
C GLU A 302 -10.22 8.65 32.88
N LEU A 303 -10.47 9.51 31.89
CA LEU A 303 -10.22 9.19 30.48
C LEU A 303 -8.71 9.09 30.17
N ALA A 304 -7.89 9.95 30.77
CA ALA A 304 -6.43 9.91 30.63
C ALA A 304 -5.81 8.66 31.28
N GLU A 305 -6.23 8.31 32.50
CA GLU A 305 -5.83 7.07 33.17
C GLU A 305 -6.30 5.86 32.38
N CYS A 306 -7.50 5.89 31.81
CA CYS A 306 -8.01 4.83 30.94
C CYS A 306 -7.14 4.63 29.71
N TYR A 307 -6.70 5.72 29.06
CA TYR A 307 -5.80 5.62 27.91
C TYR A 307 -4.42 5.05 28.29
N VAL A 308 -3.83 5.51 29.41
CA VAL A 308 -2.57 4.94 29.93
C VAL A 308 -2.74 3.46 30.26
N GLY A 309 -3.85 3.09 30.89
CA GLY A 309 -4.21 1.69 31.14
C GLY A 309 -4.36 0.88 29.86
N ALA A 310 -4.95 1.44 28.80
CA ALA A 310 -5.08 0.79 27.51
C ALA A 310 -3.70 0.51 26.87
N LEU A 311 -2.75 1.45 26.97
CA LEU A 311 -1.38 1.28 26.49
C LEU A 311 -0.66 0.16 27.26
N GLU A 312 -0.72 0.20 28.59
CA GLU A 312 -0.12 -0.82 29.45
C GLU A 312 -0.74 -2.21 29.22
N ALA A 313 -2.07 -2.29 29.10
CA ALA A 313 -2.78 -3.55 28.84
C ALA A 313 -2.35 -4.22 27.53
N ASN A 314 -1.97 -3.42 26.53
CA ASN A 314 -1.49 -3.84 25.22
C ASN A 314 0.05 -3.88 25.11
N LYS A 315 0.77 -3.70 26.22
CA LYS A 315 2.24 -3.69 26.28
C LYS A 315 2.89 -2.67 25.34
N VAL A 316 2.22 -1.54 25.13
CA VAL A 316 2.75 -0.42 24.35
C VAL A 316 3.72 0.36 25.23
N GLU A 317 4.86 0.77 24.66
CA GLU A 317 5.80 1.65 25.36
C GLU A 317 5.13 2.99 25.69
N ILE A 318 5.12 3.34 26.97
CA ILE A 318 4.55 4.60 27.46
C ILE A 318 5.64 5.67 27.40
N PRO A 319 5.50 6.70 26.55
CA PRO A 319 6.54 7.71 26.37
C PRO A 319 6.58 8.66 27.57
N SER A 320 7.71 9.34 27.77
CA SER A 320 7.82 10.46 28.73
C SER A 320 7.18 11.74 28.19
N THR A 321 5.86 11.72 28.00
CA THR A 321 5.07 12.88 27.56
C THR A 321 4.56 13.67 28.77
N TYR A 322 4.62 15.00 28.72
CA TYR A 322 4.09 15.88 29.77
C TYR A 322 2.61 15.60 30.02
N SER A 323 2.24 15.33 31.28
CA SER A 323 0.91 14.83 31.63
C SER A 323 0.14 15.62 32.67
N LYS A 324 0.80 16.59 33.31
CA LYS A 324 0.21 17.45 34.35
C LYS A 324 -1.15 18.08 34.01
N PRO A 325 -1.46 18.45 32.74
CA PRO A 325 -2.77 18.99 32.39
C PRO A 325 -3.92 18.00 32.56
N TYR A 326 -3.65 16.69 32.53
CA TYR A 326 -4.67 15.64 32.54
C TYR A 326 -4.53 14.68 33.73
N LEU A 327 -3.32 14.52 34.27
CA LEU A 327 -3.00 13.58 35.35
C LEU A 327 -2.18 14.26 36.44
N PRO A 328 -2.28 13.84 37.71
CA PRO A 328 -1.43 14.31 38.80
C PRO A 328 -0.02 13.66 38.77
N ALA A 329 0.60 13.63 37.58
CA ALA A 329 1.98 13.21 37.34
C ALA A 329 2.64 14.25 36.41
N ALA A 330 3.95 14.47 36.52
CA ALA A 330 4.63 15.44 35.65
C ALA A 330 4.73 14.90 34.22
N PHE A 331 5.17 13.66 34.07
CA PHE A 331 5.23 12.93 32.82
C PHE A 331 4.53 11.57 32.92
N LEU A 332 4.05 11.04 31.80
CA LEU A 332 3.47 9.69 31.73
C LEU A 332 4.47 8.61 32.16
N GLY A 333 5.75 8.80 31.86
CA GLY A 333 6.82 7.88 32.27
C GLY A 333 7.09 7.87 33.77
N ASP A 334 6.62 8.88 34.52
CA ASP A 334 6.79 8.94 35.98
C ASP A 334 5.75 8.07 36.72
N ILE A 335 4.72 7.61 36.02
CA ILE A 335 3.67 6.78 36.61
C ILE A 335 4.25 5.40 36.95
N SER A 336 4.14 5.01 38.21
CA SER A 336 4.67 3.74 38.71
C SER A 336 4.13 2.54 37.94
N VAL A 337 4.90 1.46 37.88
CA VAL A 337 4.46 0.23 37.19
C VAL A 337 3.20 -0.32 37.86
N GLU A 338 3.11 -0.24 39.18
CA GLU A 338 1.98 -0.69 39.97
C GLU A 338 0.71 0.11 39.63
N ASP A 339 0.81 1.44 39.48
CA ASP A 339 -0.31 2.28 39.08
C ASP A 339 -0.77 1.98 37.66
N ARG A 340 0.17 1.82 36.72
CA ARG A 340 -0.16 1.47 35.33
C ARG A 340 -0.84 0.11 35.23
N GLN A 341 -0.42 -0.87 36.02
CA GLN A 341 -1.08 -2.18 36.07
C GLN A 341 -2.52 -2.08 36.58
N ARG A 342 -2.77 -1.27 37.62
CA ARG A 342 -4.14 -1.01 38.12
C ARG A 342 -5.01 -0.30 37.09
N MET A 343 -4.45 0.66 36.34
CA MET A 343 -5.14 1.27 35.21
C MET A 343 -5.42 0.25 34.11
N ALA A 344 -4.48 -0.64 33.80
CA ALA A 344 -4.64 -1.67 32.78
C ALA A 344 -5.79 -2.64 33.09
N GLU A 345 -5.95 -3.04 34.36
CA GLU A 345 -7.07 -3.88 34.79
C GLU A 345 -8.43 -3.20 34.56
N GLN A 346 -8.56 -1.93 34.95
CA GLN A 346 -9.78 -1.16 34.73
C GLN A 346 -10.03 -0.87 33.24
N ALA A 347 -8.97 -0.62 32.47
CA ALA A 347 -9.04 -0.41 31.04
C ALA A 347 -9.52 -1.67 30.30
N ARG A 348 -9.07 -2.87 30.70
CA ARG A 348 -9.60 -4.13 30.17
C ARG A 348 -11.09 -4.28 30.45
N ALA A 349 -11.53 -3.97 31.67
CA ALA A 349 -12.96 -4.01 32.01
C ALA A 349 -13.79 -3.00 31.19
N CYS A 350 -13.26 -1.81 30.92
CA CYS A 350 -13.89 -0.83 30.04
C CYS A 350 -13.95 -1.35 28.59
N GLN A 351 -12.85 -1.91 28.10
CA GLN A 351 -12.78 -2.53 26.76
C GLN A 351 -13.78 -3.68 26.61
N GLU A 352 -13.97 -4.52 27.63
CA GLU A 352 -14.96 -5.60 27.62
C GLU A 352 -16.40 -5.09 27.49
N ARG A 353 -16.73 -3.96 28.13
CA ARG A 353 -18.06 -3.34 28.03
C ARG A 353 -18.29 -2.62 26.71
N MET A 354 -17.28 -1.90 26.23
CA MET A 354 -17.39 -0.97 25.10
C MET A 354 -17.00 -1.60 23.75
N GLY A 355 -16.29 -2.74 23.77
CA GLY A 355 -15.87 -3.47 22.58
C GLY A 355 -15.08 -2.60 21.60
N ASP A 356 -15.49 -2.60 20.34
CA ASP A 356 -14.80 -1.86 19.26
C ASP A 356 -14.81 -0.34 19.46
N VAL A 357 -15.77 0.22 20.21
CA VAL A 357 -15.80 1.66 20.50
C VAL A 357 -14.57 2.06 21.33
N PHE A 358 -14.13 1.21 22.26
CA PHE A 358 -12.90 1.44 23.02
C PHE A 358 -11.66 1.46 22.12
N ASN A 359 -11.56 0.49 21.21
CA ASN A 359 -10.44 0.41 20.28
C ASN A 359 -10.43 1.60 19.31
N ALA A 360 -11.58 1.99 18.78
CA ALA A 360 -11.71 3.16 17.91
C ALA A 360 -11.32 4.45 18.63
N ALA A 361 -11.68 4.61 19.91
CA ALA A 361 -11.36 5.78 20.72
C ALA A 361 -9.86 5.97 20.94
N PHE A 362 -9.12 4.88 21.19
CA PHE A 362 -7.72 4.97 21.59
C PHE A 362 -6.72 4.60 20.48
N PHE A 363 -7.14 3.86 19.47
CA PHE A 363 -6.26 3.29 18.44
C PHE A 363 -6.81 3.43 17.01
N GLY A 364 -7.95 4.10 16.81
CA GLY A 364 -8.46 4.43 15.48
C GLY A 364 -7.60 5.46 14.75
N PHE A 365 -7.59 5.42 13.42
CA PHE A 365 -6.89 6.41 12.60
C PHE A 365 -7.81 7.54 12.11
N ASP A 366 -9.14 7.35 12.01
CA ASP A 366 -10.07 8.44 11.66
C ASP A 366 -10.31 9.38 12.84
N LYS A 367 -9.99 10.67 12.66
CA LYS A 367 -9.98 11.65 13.76
C LYS A 367 -11.38 12.00 14.23
N ASP A 368 -12.35 12.07 13.32
CA ASP A 368 -13.71 12.45 13.68
C ASP A 368 -14.41 11.29 14.39
N GLY A 369 -14.34 10.08 13.81
CA GLY A 369 -14.83 8.87 14.47
C GLY A 369 -14.16 8.60 15.82
N GLN A 370 -12.85 8.84 15.94
CA GLN A 370 -12.12 8.72 17.20
C GLN A 370 -12.62 9.68 18.28
N LYS A 371 -12.96 10.93 17.94
CA LYS A 371 -13.51 11.90 18.92
C LYS A 371 -14.86 11.45 19.46
N ASP A 372 -15.73 10.93 18.60
CA ASP A 372 -17.04 10.46 19.03
C ASP A 372 -16.95 9.17 19.86
N ALA A 373 -16.02 8.28 19.51
CA ALA A 373 -15.69 7.12 20.33
C ALA A 373 -15.10 7.52 21.69
N LEU A 374 -14.21 8.52 21.75
CA LEU A 374 -13.67 9.06 23.01
C LEU A 374 -14.78 9.64 23.90
N LYS A 375 -15.77 10.34 23.34
CA LYS A 375 -16.93 10.83 24.11
C LYS A 375 -17.73 9.67 24.71
N ALA A 376 -17.93 8.60 23.96
CA ALA A 376 -18.64 7.41 24.44
C ALA A 376 -17.86 6.72 25.57
N VAL A 377 -16.55 6.51 25.40
CA VAL A 377 -15.68 5.95 26.45
C VAL A 377 -15.66 6.85 27.68
N ARG A 378 -15.63 8.18 27.51
CA ARG A 378 -15.71 9.15 28.62
C ARG A 378 -16.93 8.91 29.51
N GLU A 379 -18.10 8.67 28.93
CA GLU A 379 -19.32 8.43 29.72
C GLU A 379 -19.27 7.09 30.47
N ASP A 380 -18.66 6.04 29.88
CA ASP A 380 -18.45 4.78 30.58
C ASP A 380 -17.46 4.92 31.74
N VAL A 381 -16.29 5.54 31.52
CA VAL A 381 -15.29 5.70 32.58
C VAL A 381 -15.79 6.60 33.70
N LYS A 382 -16.60 7.63 33.42
CA LYS A 382 -17.23 8.44 34.48
C LYS A 382 -18.14 7.64 35.41
N MET A 383 -18.72 6.55 34.93
CA MET A 383 -19.64 5.72 35.72
C MET A 383 -18.91 4.64 36.51
N TYR A 384 -17.86 4.06 35.94
CA TYR A 384 -17.24 2.84 36.47
C TYR A 384 -15.78 2.98 36.91
N TRP A 385 -15.07 4.02 36.46
CA TRP A 385 -13.66 4.19 36.76
C TRP A 385 -13.45 4.64 38.21
N GLN A 386 -12.48 4.01 38.86
CA GLN A 386 -11.97 4.42 40.16
C GLN A 386 -10.60 5.08 39.95
N PRO A 387 -10.45 6.39 40.25
CA PRO A 387 -9.19 7.09 40.07
C PRO A 387 -8.02 6.37 40.75
N VAL A 388 -6.99 6.06 39.97
CA VAL A 388 -5.80 5.35 40.45
C VAL A 388 -4.82 6.35 41.03
N LEU A 389 -4.58 7.44 40.31
CA LEU A 389 -3.71 8.51 40.78
C LEU A 389 -4.50 9.45 41.67
N LYS A 390 -3.85 9.94 42.72
CA LYS A 390 -4.43 10.91 43.65
C LYS A 390 -3.63 12.20 43.56
N GLU A 391 -4.31 13.34 43.61
CA GLU A 391 -3.64 14.61 43.86
C GLU A 391 -2.86 14.49 45.18
N GLN A 392 -1.58 14.83 45.14
CA GLN A 392 -0.71 14.87 46.33
C GLN A 392 -0.87 16.17 47.09
#